data_AF-C2MAH6-F1
#
_entry.id   AF-C2MAH6-F1
#
_cell.length_a   1.000
_cell.length_b   1.000
_cell.length_c   1.000
_cell.angle_alpha   90.00
_cell.angle_beta   90.00
_cell.angle_gamma   90.00
#
_symmetry.space_group_name_H-M   'P 1'
#
loop_
_entity.id
_entity.type
_entity.pdbx_description
1 polymer ?
#
loop_
_entity_poly.entity_id
_entity_poly.type
_entity_poly.pdbx_seq_one_letter_code
_entity_poly.pdbx_strand_id
1 'polypeptide(L)'
;MRANRVIRIICTLVGSLLLLAQTLLAQRAPQLVAPDGYLDQLWSACDQAKATAQTVSVIHLGDSHVQAGHFTKPIRKSFAQRWGDGGIGWVAPFRLLGTNPPIHTNVRASSAGTSGIKITERDYDRESPTGMVLQTKESGDITYTFQCGGGQTFDRIVIYRQRETGPFTLSGDSLRTLAQDTLTREPIVTDTLLVGRYVSSAEVTAPASAVWYGASLERSSGGVLVHTIGYNGATYYTYGKGSFASSVAILRPRLIILSLGTNESVSRSFSRNGFGAEVARMVQSLRASNPDCAIVLTSPLANYQRIRTAHKRRRGKRRRRRTVYRTTYRANTNCQLVADELQQQARELGCGYIDLFAHFGGAAGAGQLLSDGILSGDRVHLTAAGYNKVGEAIATALQANYEQWCQRDTHVTPQASED
;
A
#
# COMPACT_ATOMS: atom_id res chain seq x y z
N MET A 1 56.76 21.17 26.52
CA MET A 1 55.40 21.17 27.12
C MET A 1 54.30 21.87 26.29
N ARG A 2 54.59 22.76 25.33
CA ARG A 2 53.54 23.46 24.54
C ARG A 2 52.91 22.62 23.41
N ALA A 3 53.66 21.71 22.78
CA ALA A 3 53.16 20.89 21.66
C ALA A 3 52.05 19.89 22.06
N ASN A 4 52.14 19.28 23.24
CA ASN A 4 51.15 18.29 23.70
C ASN A 4 49.78 18.90 24.08
N ARG A 5 49.71 20.20 24.36
CA ARG A 5 48.42 20.88 24.64
C ARG A 5 47.65 21.20 23.36
N VAL A 6 48.34 21.56 22.28
CA VAL A 6 47.70 21.88 20.99
C VAL A 6 47.10 20.63 20.34
N ILE A 7 47.81 19.49 20.40
CA ILE A 7 47.32 18.22 19.84
C ILE A 7 46.08 17.73 20.60
N ARG A 8 46.05 17.84 21.93
CA ARG A 8 44.88 17.45 22.72
C ARG A 8 43.64 18.30 22.40
N ILE A 9 43.80 19.62 22.24
CA ILE A 9 42.70 20.53 21.90
C ILE A 9 42.11 20.23 20.52
N ILE A 10 42.97 19.96 19.52
CA ILE A 10 42.54 19.61 18.15
C ILE A 10 41.82 18.26 18.14
N CYS A 11 42.30 17.24 18.86
CA CYS A 11 41.63 15.94 18.96
C CYS A 11 40.26 16.02 19.64
N THR A 12 40.09 16.84 20.68
CA THR A 12 38.77 17.08 21.28
C THR A 12 37.81 17.86 20.38
N LEU A 13 38.29 18.85 19.62
CA LEU A 13 37.47 19.61 18.67
C LEU A 13 37.01 18.75 17.48
N VAL A 14 37.90 17.93 16.92
CA VAL A 14 37.57 16.98 15.84
C VAL A 14 36.64 15.88 16.34
N GLY A 15 36.88 15.33 17.54
CA GLY A 15 35.98 14.35 18.17
C GLY A 15 34.60 14.92 18.49
N SER A 16 34.52 16.18 18.90
CA SER A 16 33.24 16.87 19.18
C SER A 16 32.48 17.22 17.90
N LEU A 17 33.18 17.62 16.83
CA LEU A 17 32.57 17.82 15.50
C LEU A 17 32.10 16.50 14.88
N LEU A 18 32.83 15.40 15.09
CA LEU A 18 32.41 14.06 14.65
C LEU A 18 31.20 13.56 15.46
N LEU A 19 31.13 13.82 16.77
CA LEU A 19 29.94 13.52 17.56
C LEU A 19 28.74 14.38 17.15
N LEU A 20 28.94 15.69 16.92
CA LEU A 20 27.90 16.60 16.43
C LEU A 20 27.41 16.22 15.02
N ALA A 21 28.31 15.81 14.13
CA ALA A 21 27.97 15.30 12.80
C ALA A 21 27.27 13.94 12.86
N GLN A 22 27.64 13.05 13.79
CA GLN A 22 26.93 11.79 14.02
C GLN A 22 25.55 12.01 14.63
N THR A 23 25.35 13.04 15.46
CA THR A 23 24.01 13.43 15.96
C THR A 23 23.15 14.16 14.92
N LEU A 24 23.77 14.82 13.92
CA LEU A 24 23.06 15.45 12.79
C LEU A 24 22.74 14.46 11.65
N LEU A 25 23.41 13.30 11.62
CA LEU A 25 23.21 12.23 10.63
C LEU A 25 22.55 10.97 11.21
N ALA A 26 22.20 10.95 12.50
CA ALA A 26 21.23 9.98 13.00
C ALA A 26 19.94 10.20 12.20
N GLN A 27 19.61 9.27 11.30
CA GLN A 27 18.33 9.29 10.60
C GLN A 27 17.24 9.44 11.65
N ARG A 28 16.60 10.61 11.70
CA ARG A 28 15.48 10.84 12.62
C ARG A 28 14.49 9.70 12.40
N ALA A 29 14.10 9.04 13.49
CA ALA A 29 13.08 8.00 13.43
C ALA A 29 11.86 8.54 12.65
N PRO A 30 11.27 7.73 11.75
CA PRO A 30 10.12 8.16 10.98
C PRO A 30 8.98 8.50 11.95
N GLN A 31 8.37 9.67 11.78
CA GLN A 31 7.33 10.15 12.68
C GLN A 31 5.97 10.12 11.97
N LEU A 32 4.98 9.59 12.70
CA LEU A 32 3.57 9.72 12.39
C LEU A 32 3.02 10.93 13.14
N VAL A 33 2.50 11.91 12.41
CA VAL A 33 1.76 13.03 12.97
C VAL A 33 0.28 12.80 12.74
N ALA A 34 -0.53 12.87 13.79
CA ALA A 34 -1.98 12.71 13.73
C ALA A 34 -2.63 13.51 14.88
N PRO A 35 -3.94 13.79 14.83
CA PRO A 35 -4.66 14.28 16.00
C PRO A 35 -4.46 13.36 17.22
N ASP A 36 -4.48 13.92 18.42
CA ASP A 36 -4.36 13.14 19.64
C ASP A 36 -5.44 12.07 19.72
N GLY A 37 -5.04 10.84 20.04
CA GLY A 37 -5.92 9.69 20.14
C GLY A 37 -6.50 9.16 18.81
N TYR A 38 -6.10 9.72 17.67
CA TYR A 38 -6.70 9.39 16.36
C TYR A 38 -6.63 7.91 15.97
N LEU A 39 -5.63 7.17 16.48
CA LEU A 39 -5.42 5.75 16.20
C LEU A 39 -5.79 4.82 17.39
N ASP A 40 -6.31 5.37 18.49
CA ASP A 40 -6.52 4.60 19.73
C ASP A 40 -7.54 3.46 19.54
N GLN A 41 -8.61 3.73 18.79
CA GLN A 41 -9.59 2.69 18.46
C GLN A 41 -8.98 1.56 17.63
N LEU A 42 -8.07 1.88 16.70
CA LEU A 42 -7.35 0.87 15.91
C LEU A 42 -6.49 0.02 16.83
N TRP A 43 -5.72 0.64 17.73
CA TRP A 43 -4.84 -0.08 18.66
C TRP A 43 -5.59 -0.97 19.64
N SER A 44 -6.70 -0.48 20.20
CA SER A 44 -7.61 -1.28 21.00
C SER A 44 -8.13 -2.50 20.22
N ALA A 45 -8.53 -2.33 18.96
CA ALA A 45 -8.98 -3.43 18.11
C ALA A 45 -7.85 -4.42 17.80
N CYS A 46 -6.63 -3.96 17.55
CA CYS A 46 -5.46 -4.82 17.31
C CYS A 46 -5.12 -5.69 18.54
N ASP A 47 -5.17 -5.11 19.74
CA ASP A 47 -4.91 -5.86 20.97
C ASP A 47 -6.02 -6.88 21.28
N GLN A 48 -7.28 -6.54 20.99
CA GLN A 48 -8.41 -7.47 21.11
C GLN A 48 -8.33 -8.61 20.09
N ALA A 49 -7.93 -8.34 18.84
CA ALA A 49 -7.83 -9.34 17.78
C ALA A 49 -6.93 -10.53 18.17
N LYS A 50 -5.83 -10.24 18.89
CA LYS A 50 -4.91 -11.24 19.42
C LYS A 50 -5.57 -12.20 20.41
N ALA A 51 -6.57 -11.74 21.16
CA ALA A 51 -7.25 -12.52 22.20
C ALA A 51 -8.49 -13.26 21.69
N THR A 52 -9.15 -12.75 20.65
CA THR A 52 -10.48 -13.22 20.23
C THR A 52 -10.51 -13.95 18.88
N ALA A 53 -9.35 -14.12 18.24
CA ALA A 53 -9.23 -14.62 16.86
C ALA A 53 -10.04 -13.79 15.84
N GLN A 54 -10.31 -12.52 16.15
CA GLN A 54 -10.91 -11.58 15.21
C GLN A 54 -9.86 -11.04 14.24
N THR A 55 -10.31 -10.63 13.06
CA THR A 55 -9.45 -10.02 12.04
C THR A 55 -9.60 -8.51 12.06
N VAL A 56 -8.47 -7.80 12.13
CA VAL A 56 -8.41 -6.34 11.94
C VAL A 56 -7.90 -6.07 10.53
N SER A 57 -8.77 -5.51 9.69
CA SER A 57 -8.46 -5.20 8.29
C SER A 57 -7.73 -3.87 8.17
N VAL A 58 -6.62 -3.89 7.43
CA VAL A 58 -5.80 -2.72 7.08
C VAL A 58 -5.61 -2.71 5.58
N ILE A 59 -5.79 -1.56 4.93
CA ILE A 59 -5.55 -1.41 3.49
C ILE A 59 -4.30 -0.57 3.28
N HIS A 60 -3.31 -1.10 2.57
CA HIS A 60 -2.25 -0.30 1.98
C HIS A 60 -2.66 -0.01 0.53
N LEU A 61 -3.09 1.22 0.28
CA LEU A 61 -3.56 1.69 -1.02
C LEU A 61 -2.48 2.53 -1.69
N GLY A 62 -2.16 2.25 -2.96
CA GLY A 62 -1.15 3.05 -3.65
C GLY A 62 -1.03 2.81 -5.14
N ASP A 63 0.12 3.15 -5.70
CA ASP A 63 0.41 3.03 -7.12
C ASP A 63 1.27 1.79 -7.45
N SER A 64 2.16 1.88 -8.44
CA SER A 64 3.11 0.82 -8.79
C SER A 64 4.02 0.42 -7.62
N HIS A 65 4.33 1.35 -6.70
CA HIS A 65 5.14 1.08 -5.52
C HIS A 65 4.46 0.07 -4.58
N VAL A 66 3.15 0.22 -4.37
CA VAL A 66 2.34 -0.71 -3.57
C VAL A 66 2.02 -1.97 -4.36
N GLN A 67 1.69 -1.85 -5.64
CA GLN A 67 1.35 -3.00 -6.50
C GLN A 67 2.44 -4.08 -6.48
N ALA A 68 3.72 -3.70 -6.41
CA ALA A 68 4.82 -4.66 -6.38
C ALA A 68 4.80 -5.57 -5.14
N GLY A 69 4.16 -5.18 -4.04
CA GLY A 69 4.03 -5.95 -2.80
C GLY A 69 5.24 -5.90 -1.86
N HIS A 70 6.44 -5.52 -2.35
CA HIS A 70 7.61 -5.32 -1.49
C HIS A 70 7.39 -4.19 -0.47
N PHE A 71 6.65 -3.15 -0.86
CA PHE A 71 6.43 -1.99 -0.02
C PHE A 71 5.53 -2.31 1.20
N THR A 72 4.52 -3.16 1.00
CA THR A 72 3.58 -3.57 2.06
C THR A 72 4.15 -4.68 2.95
N LYS A 73 5.11 -5.46 2.46
CA LYS A 73 5.66 -6.63 3.15
C LYS A 73 6.16 -6.34 4.58
N PRO A 74 6.96 -5.29 4.84
CA PRO A 74 7.43 -5.01 6.19
C PRO A 74 6.32 -4.58 7.15
N ILE A 75 5.32 -3.84 6.65
CA ILE A 75 4.13 -3.44 7.44
C ILE A 75 3.40 -4.71 7.89
N ARG A 76 3.09 -5.61 6.95
CA ARG A 76 2.47 -6.91 7.25
C ARG A 76 3.29 -7.71 8.26
N LYS A 77 4.61 -7.82 8.06
CA LYS A 77 5.48 -8.58 8.96
C LYS A 77 5.46 -8.01 10.38
N SER A 78 5.60 -6.69 10.51
CA SER A 78 5.57 -6.00 11.81
C SER A 78 4.24 -6.21 12.53
N PHE A 79 3.13 -6.09 11.81
CA PHE A 79 1.79 -6.26 12.37
C PHE A 79 1.53 -7.71 12.77
N ALA A 80 1.90 -8.67 11.91
CA ALA A 80 1.78 -10.09 12.20
C ALA A 80 2.58 -10.52 13.44
N GLN A 81 3.79 -9.97 13.61
CA GLN A 81 4.64 -10.25 14.77
C GLN A 81 4.03 -9.75 16.09
N ARG A 82 3.29 -8.65 16.06
CA ARG A 82 2.70 -8.03 17.27
C ARG A 82 1.32 -8.60 17.60
N TRP A 83 0.44 -8.65 16.60
CA TRP A 83 -1.01 -8.87 16.78
C TRP A 83 -1.54 -10.14 16.10
N GLY A 84 -0.66 -10.97 15.55
CA GLY A 84 -1.05 -12.19 14.84
C GLY A 84 -1.22 -11.97 13.34
N ASP A 85 -0.99 -13.03 12.59
CA ASP A 85 -1.00 -13.03 11.13
C ASP A 85 -2.41 -13.32 10.60
N GLY A 86 -3.12 -12.28 10.17
CA GLY A 86 -4.45 -12.41 9.58
C GLY A 86 -4.44 -13.03 8.17
N GLY A 87 -3.27 -13.25 7.57
CA GLY A 87 -3.10 -13.83 6.23
C GLY A 87 -2.52 -12.86 5.20
N ILE A 88 -2.77 -13.14 3.93
CA ILE A 88 -2.22 -12.43 2.77
C ILE A 88 -3.11 -11.26 2.35
N GLY A 89 -4.41 -11.30 2.66
CA GLY A 89 -5.36 -10.27 2.26
C GLY A 89 -5.71 -10.38 0.79
N TRP A 90 -6.04 -9.24 0.18
CA TRP A 90 -6.60 -9.24 -1.16
C TRP A 90 -5.62 -9.74 -2.22
N VAL A 91 -6.13 -10.60 -3.11
CA VAL A 91 -5.49 -11.16 -4.29
C VAL A 91 -6.50 -11.15 -5.44
N ALA A 92 -6.00 -10.94 -6.65
CA ALA A 92 -6.79 -11.00 -7.87
C ALA A 92 -5.97 -11.62 -9.01
N PRO A 93 -6.63 -12.06 -10.09
CA PRO A 93 -5.96 -12.54 -11.29
C PRO A 93 -5.43 -11.38 -12.15
N PHE A 94 -4.50 -10.60 -11.60
CA PHE A 94 -3.83 -9.46 -12.26
C PHE A 94 -3.37 -9.77 -13.69
N ARG A 95 -2.82 -10.97 -13.90
CA ARG A 95 -2.29 -11.40 -15.21
C ARG A 95 -3.37 -11.52 -16.28
N LEU A 96 -4.60 -11.85 -15.90
CA LEU A 96 -5.74 -11.90 -16.82
C LEU A 96 -6.16 -10.50 -17.28
N LEU A 97 -5.86 -9.47 -16.50
CA LEU A 97 -6.07 -8.05 -16.86
C LEU A 97 -4.79 -7.38 -17.40
N GLY A 98 -3.82 -8.17 -17.86
CA GLY A 98 -2.58 -7.68 -18.46
C GLY A 98 -1.71 -6.85 -17.52
N THR A 99 -1.71 -7.16 -16.22
CA THR A 99 -0.87 -6.49 -15.21
C THR A 99 -0.18 -7.49 -14.27
N ASN A 100 0.83 -7.04 -13.54
CA ASN A 100 1.63 -7.90 -12.65
C ASN A 100 1.00 -7.97 -11.26
N PRO A 101 0.88 -9.16 -10.65
CA PRO A 101 0.44 -9.27 -9.26
C PRO A 101 1.53 -8.80 -8.29
N PRO A 102 1.17 -8.48 -7.03
CA PRO A 102 2.13 -8.36 -5.94
C PRO A 102 3.00 -9.61 -5.80
N ILE A 103 4.25 -9.41 -5.33
CA ILE A 103 5.14 -10.53 -5.02
C ILE A 103 4.46 -11.58 -4.13
N HIS A 104 4.89 -12.82 -4.30
CA HIS A 104 4.37 -13.94 -3.52
C HIS A 104 2.88 -14.19 -3.68
N THR A 105 2.19 -13.59 -4.66
CA THR A 105 0.80 -13.93 -4.97
C THR A 105 0.65 -14.25 -6.45
N ASN A 106 -0.17 -15.24 -6.75
CA ASN A 106 -0.50 -15.60 -8.12
C ASN A 106 -1.88 -16.24 -8.17
N VAL A 107 -2.69 -15.82 -9.13
CA VAL A 107 -3.97 -16.44 -9.43
C VAL A 107 -3.95 -16.86 -10.90
N ARG A 108 -4.11 -18.16 -11.15
CA ARG A 108 -4.15 -18.73 -12.51
C ARG A 108 -5.55 -19.26 -12.79
N ALA A 109 -6.02 -19.14 -14.03
CA ALA A 109 -7.26 -19.77 -14.49
C ALA A 109 -6.96 -21.08 -15.22
N SER A 110 -7.83 -22.08 -15.09
CA SER A 110 -7.73 -23.35 -15.79
C SER A 110 -7.96 -23.24 -17.29
N SER A 111 -8.68 -22.22 -17.75
CA SER A 111 -8.91 -21.93 -19.17
C SER A 111 -8.92 -20.44 -19.47
N ALA A 112 -8.84 -20.10 -20.76
CA ALA A 112 -9.23 -18.78 -21.26
C ALA A 112 -10.74 -18.51 -21.05
N GLY A 113 -11.18 -17.29 -21.34
CA GLY A 113 -12.58 -16.87 -21.20
C GLY A 113 -12.84 -16.02 -19.95
N THR A 114 -11.85 -15.28 -19.48
CA THR A 114 -12.05 -14.21 -18.50
C THR A 114 -11.81 -12.87 -19.18
N SER A 115 -12.72 -11.93 -18.99
CA SER A 115 -12.55 -10.52 -19.33
C SER A 115 -12.63 -9.68 -18.06
N GLY A 116 -12.36 -8.39 -18.17
CA GLY A 116 -12.51 -7.49 -17.04
C GLY A 116 -11.90 -6.12 -17.30
N ILE A 117 -11.94 -5.29 -16.28
CA ILE A 117 -11.47 -3.91 -16.32
C ILE A 117 -10.82 -3.55 -14.99
N LYS A 118 -9.77 -2.71 -15.03
CA LYS A 118 -9.10 -2.17 -13.83
C LYS A 118 -9.17 -0.65 -13.75
N ILE A 119 -9.11 -0.11 -12.55
CA ILE A 119 -9.37 1.31 -12.21
C ILE A 119 -8.49 2.34 -12.95
N THR A 120 -7.30 1.92 -13.40
CA THR A 120 -6.40 2.76 -14.19
C THR A 120 -6.84 2.94 -15.64
N GLU A 121 -7.80 2.16 -16.13
CA GLU A 121 -8.35 2.31 -17.48
C GLU A 121 -9.17 3.61 -17.59
N ARG A 122 -9.23 4.16 -18.81
CA ARG A 122 -9.75 5.51 -19.04
C ARG A 122 -11.26 5.61 -18.80
N ASP A 123 -11.96 4.58 -19.25
CA ASP A 123 -13.42 4.37 -19.23
C ASP A 123 -13.87 3.54 -18.02
N TYR A 124 -13.03 3.41 -17.00
CA TYR A 124 -13.42 2.76 -15.76
C TYR A 124 -14.51 3.56 -15.04
N ASP A 125 -15.70 2.98 -15.03
CA ASP A 125 -16.85 3.43 -14.26
C ASP A 125 -17.60 2.20 -13.74
N ARG A 126 -17.04 1.59 -12.69
CA ARG A 126 -17.56 0.37 -12.08
C ARG A 126 -17.53 0.46 -10.57
N GLU A 127 -18.45 -0.27 -9.95
CA GLU A 127 -18.40 -0.58 -8.53
C GLU A 127 -17.40 -1.72 -8.30
N SER A 128 -16.41 -1.50 -7.44
CA SER A 128 -15.44 -2.52 -7.05
C SER A 128 -14.71 -2.08 -5.78
N PRO A 129 -14.66 -2.94 -4.74
CA PRO A 129 -13.95 -2.63 -3.49
C PRO A 129 -12.43 -2.63 -3.66
N THR A 130 -11.96 -3.12 -4.81
CA THR A 130 -10.54 -3.39 -5.05
C THR A 130 -10.03 -2.59 -6.22
N GLY A 131 -10.90 -2.10 -7.11
CA GLY A 131 -10.52 -1.44 -8.36
C GLY A 131 -10.36 -2.40 -9.55
N MET A 132 -10.75 -3.67 -9.39
CA MET A 132 -10.82 -4.67 -10.47
C MET A 132 -12.21 -5.28 -10.54
N VAL A 133 -12.66 -5.53 -11.76
CA VAL A 133 -13.86 -6.34 -12.04
C VAL A 133 -13.47 -7.40 -13.06
N LEU A 134 -13.84 -8.64 -12.80
CA LEU A 134 -13.59 -9.80 -13.64
C LEU A 134 -14.90 -10.49 -13.98
N GLN A 135 -15.02 -10.92 -15.23
CA GLN A 135 -16.18 -11.66 -15.72
C GLN A 135 -15.73 -12.97 -16.37
N THR A 136 -16.34 -14.08 -15.97
CA THR A 136 -16.15 -15.37 -16.64
C THR A 136 -17.05 -15.49 -17.87
N LYS A 137 -16.67 -16.38 -18.80
CA LYS A 137 -17.42 -16.73 -20.01
C LYS A 137 -18.85 -17.21 -19.70
N GLU A 138 -19.72 -17.07 -20.70
CA GLU A 138 -21.16 -17.39 -20.57
C GLU A 138 -21.46 -18.88 -20.32
N SER A 139 -20.53 -19.78 -20.68
CA SER A 139 -20.72 -21.22 -20.52
C SER A 139 -19.48 -21.92 -19.99
N GLY A 140 -19.73 -22.82 -19.03
CA GLY A 140 -18.71 -23.63 -18.38
C GLY A 140 -17.96 -22.89 -17.27
N ASP A 141 -17.67 -23.62 -16.22
CA ASP A 141 -16.97 -23.08 -15.05
C ASP A 141 -15.50 -22.77 -15.36
N ILE A 142 -14.92 -21.90 -14.53
CA ILE A 142 -13.48 -21.61 -14.54
C ILE A 142 -12.92 -21.90 -13.15
N THR A 143 -11.90 -22.75 -13.07
CA THR A 143 -11.19 -23.01 -11.82
C THR A 143 -10.01 -22.05 -11.70
N TYR A 144 -9.97 -21.31 -10.60
CA TYR A 144 -8.88 -20.41 -10.23
C TYR A 144 -7.99 -21.07 -9.18
N THR A 145 -6.69 -21.22 -9.50
CA THR A 145 -5.68 -21.62 -8.52
C THR A 145 -5.13 -20.37 -7.83
N PHE A 146 -5.49 -20.17 -6.57
CA PHE A 146 -4.92 -19.13 -5.70
C PHE A 146 -3.65 -19.65 -5.06
N GLN A 147 -2.54 -18.95 -5.25
CA GLN A 147 -1.24 -19.33 -4.73
C GLN A 147 -0.59 -18.19 -3.98
N CYS A 148 0.02 -18.50 -2.84
CA CYS A 148 0.91 -17.61 -2.12
C CYS A 148 2.31 -18.22 -1.94
N GLY A 149 3.32 -17.37 -1.72
CA GLY A 149 4.72 -17.76 -1.55
C GLY A 149 5.37 -17.07 -0.36
N GLY A 150 6.70 -17.16 -0.26
CA GLY A 150 7.47 -16.46 0.79
C GLY A 150 7.18 -16.95 2.22
N GLY A 151 6.77 -18.22 2.37
CA GLY A 151 6.39 -18.81 3.67
C GLY A 151 4.99 -18.43 4.17
N GLN A 152 4.22 -17.67 3.38
CA GLN A 152 2.84 -17.33 3.73
C GLN A 152 1.91 -18.53 3.54
N THR A 153 0.85 -18.58 4.34
CA THR A 153 -0.20 -19.60 4.24
C THR A 153 -1.56 -19.00 4.60
N PHE A 154 -2.63 -19.64 4.16
CA PHE A 154 -4.01 -19.30 4.45
C PHE A 154 -4.84 -20.57 4.65
N ASP A 155 -5.98 -20.46 5.31
CA ASP A 155 -6.97 -21.54 5.48
C ASP A 155 -8.41 -21.06 5.26
N ARG A 156 -8.60 -19.76 5.00
CA ARG A 156 -9.88 -19.12 4.69
C ARG A 156 -9.73 -18.28 3.44
N ILE A 157 -10.65 -18.44 2.49
CA ILE A 157 -10.71 -17.65 1.26
C ILE A 157 -12.04 -16.89 1.25
N VAL A 158 -11.99 -15.57 1.16
CA VAL A 158 -13.19 -14.72 1.05
C VAL A 158 -13.27 -14.20 -0.38
N ILE A 159 -14.20 -14.70 -1.18
CA ILE A 159 -14.42 -14.22 -2.55
C ILE A 159 -15.39 -13.04 -2.51
N TYR A 160 -15.07 -11.95 -3.21
CA TYR A 160 -15.98 -10.82 -3.38
C TYR A 160 -16.61 -10.92 -4.76
N ARG A 161 -17.94 -11.05 -4.83
CA ARG A 161 -18.67 -11.20 -6.09
C ARG A 161 -19.89 -10.30 -6.17
N GLN A 162 -20.33 -10.04 -7.40
CA GLN A 162 -21.62 -9.41 -7.63
C GLN A 162 -22.71 -10.34 -7.09
N ARG A 163 -23.75 -9.80 -6.45
CA ARG A 163 -24.81 -10.61 -5.83
C ARG A 163 -25.44 -11.60 -6.79
N GLU A 164 -25.69 -11.18 -8.03
CA GLU A 164 -26.37 -11.98 -9.05
C GLU A 164 -25.50 -13.15 -9.57
N THR A 165 -24.21 -13.15 -9.24
CA THR A 165 -23.29 -14.25 -9.57
C THR A 165 -23.52 -15.43 -8.64
N GLY A 166 -23.59 -16.66 -9.18
CA GLY A 166 -23.63 -17.88 -8.38
C GLY A 166 -22.41 -18.01 -7.45
N PRO A 167 -22.52 -18.75 -6.34
CA PRO A 167 -21.44 -18.87 -5.37
C PRO A 167 -20.24 -19.60 -5.96
N PHE A 168 -19.04 -19.18 -5.53
CA PHE A 168 -17.79 -19.88 -5.81
C PHE A 168 -17.68 -21.08 -4.87
N THR A 169 -17.01 -22.15 -5.31
CA THR A 169 -16.85 -23.39 -4.52
C THR A 169 -15.40 -23.85 -4.49
N LEU A 170 -14.96 -24.50 -3.41
CA LEU A 170 -13.65 -25.15 -3.39
C LEU A 170 -13.63 -26.32 -4.36
N SER A 171 -12.56 -26.46 -5.14
CA SER A 171 -12.37 -27.61 -6.03
C SER A 171 -11.75 -28.79 -5.25
N GLY A 172 -12.31 -29.99 -5.39
CA GLY A 172 -11.81 -31.25 -4.79
C GLY A 172 -12.57 -31.74 -3.53
N ASP A 173 -12.20 -32.94 -3.03
CA ASP A 173 -12.94 -33.71 -2.00
C ASP A 173 -12.97 -33.11 -0.58
N SER A 174 -12.29 -31.99 -0.33
CA SER A 174 -12.28 -31.32 0.99
C SER A 174 -13.44 -30.32 1.11
N LEU A 175 -14.66 -30.82 1.11
CA LEU A 175 -15.90 -30.03 1.20
C LEU A 175 -16.11 -29.47 2.61
N ARG A 176 -16.00 -28.14 2.77
CA ARG A 176 -16.84 -27.32 3.68
C ARG A 176 -17.01 -25.90 3.12
N THR A 177 -18.05 -25.68 2.32
CA THR A 177 -18.56 -24.32 2.07
C THR A 177 -19.28 -23.86 3.34
N LEU A 178 -18.84 -22.77 3.96
CA LEU A 178 -19.46 -22.25 5.18
C LEU A 178 -19.68 -20.75 5.06
N ALA A 179 -20.97 -20.37 5.17
CA ALA A 179 -21.52 -19.04 5.13
C ALA A 179 -21.48 -18.33 3.76
N GLN A 180 -22.67 -18.15 3.19
CA GLN A 180 -22.95 -17.21 2.12
C GLN A 180 -23.69 -16.04 2.76
N ASP A 181 -23.16 -14.83 2.61
CA ASP A 181 -23.85 -13.63 3.08
C ASP A 181 -24.77 -13.09 1.97
N THR A 182 -25.86 -13.81 1.70
CA THR A 182 -26.84 -13.48 0.63
C THR A 182 -28.09 -12.77 1.14
N LEU A 183 -28.19 -12.51 2.45
CA LEU A 183 -29.35 -11.84 3.06
C LEU A 183 -29.25 -10.31 3.02
N THR A 184 -28.17 -9.75 2.47
CA THR A 184 -27.95 -8.31 2.40
C THR A 184 -28.52 -7.70 1.11
N ARG A 185 -28.94 -6.43 1.19
CA ARG A 185 -29.27 -5.61 0.01
C ARG A 185 -28.04 -4.95 -0.61
N GLU A 186 -26.84 -5.44 -0.31
CA GLU A 186 -25.56 -4.92 -0.81
C GLU A 186 -25.17 -5.52 -2.17
N PRO A 187 -24.84 -4.70 -3.18
CA PRO A 187 -24.60 -5.17 -4.56
C PRO A 187 -23.42 -6.15 -4.66
N ILE A 188 -22.48 -6.04 -3.72
CA ILE A 188 -21.35 -6.94 -3.57
C ILE A 188 -21.60 -7.83 -2.36
N VAL A 189 -21.46 -9.14 -2.56
CA VAL A 189 -21.56 -10.15 -1.49
C VAL A 189 -20.27 -10.96 -1.39
N THR A 190 -20.15 -11.74 -0.32
CA THR A 190 -18.98 -12.59 -0.10
C THR A 190 -19.32 -14.07 0.01
N ASP A 191 -18.45 -14.90 -0.56
CA ASP A 191 -18.41 -16.34 -0.28
C ASP A 191 -17.21 -16.63 0.62
N THR A 192 -17.44 -17.25 1.78
CA THR A 192 -16.36 -17.69 2.65
C THR A 192 -16.12 -19.19 2.46
N LEU A 193 -14.89 -19.53 2.08
CA LEU A 193 -14.47 -20.90 1.82
C LEU A 193 -13.40 -21.31 2.83
N LEU A 194 -13.66 -22.37 3.59
CA LEU A 194 -12.74 -22.87 4.61
C LEU A 194 -11.99 -24.08 4.07
N VAL A 195 -10.67 -23.95 3.95
CA VAL A 195 -9.78 -25.04 3.50
C VAL A 195 -9.57 -26.07 4.61
N GLY A 196 -9.72 -25.65 5.87
CA GLY A 196 -9.60 -26.51 7.07
C GLY A 196 -8.16 -26.86 7.47
N ARG A 197 -7.17 -26.36 6.75
CA ARG A 197 -5.74 -26.44 7.09
C ARG A 197 -4.98 -25.29 6.42
N TYR A 198 -3.85 -24.91 6.99
CA TYR A 198 -2.97 -23.94 6.35
C TYR A 198 -2.38 -24.51 5.06
N VAL A 199 -2.62 -23.81 3.96
CA VAL A 199 -2.09 -24.12 2.62
C VAL A 199 -1.41 -22.90 2.02
N SER A 200 -0.55 -23.13 1.04
CA SER A 200 0.01 -22.09 0.17
C SER A 200 -0.67 -22.05 -1.22
N SER A 201 -1.58 -22.98 -1.48
CA SER A 201 -2.31 -23.08 -2.74
C SER A 201 -3.68 -23.70 -2.51
N ALA A 202 -4.70 -23.17 -3.17
CA ALA A 202 -6.06 -23.73 -3.19
C ALA A 202 -6.71 -23.46 -4.54
N GLU A 203 -7.63 -24.33 -4.94
CA GLU A 203 -8.40 -24.20 -6.17
C GLU A 203 -9.85 -23.86 -5.83
N VAL A 204 -10.39 -22.89 -6.55
CA VAL A 204 -11.76 -22.41 -6.39
C VAL A 204 -12.42 -22.35 -7.76
N THR A 205 -13.57 -22.98 -7.89
CA THR A 205 -14.40 -22.98 -9.09
C THR A 205 -15.34 -21.77 -9.08
N ALA A 206 -15.24 -20.94 -10.11
CA ALA A 206 -16.18 -19.88 -10.42
C ALA A 206 -17.22 -20.40 -11.42
N PRO A 207 -18.51 -20.10 -11.22
CA PRO A 207 -19.53 -20.48 -12.19
C PRO A 207 -19.39 -19.70 -13.50
N ALA A 208 -20.10 -20.16 -14.53
CA ALA A 208 -20.28 -19.40 -15.76
C ALA A 208 -20.95 -18.02 -15.48
N SER A 209 -20.62 -17.02 -16.32
CA SER A 209 -21.11 -15.64 -16.21
C SER A 209 -20.85 -14.95 -14.87
N ALA A 210 -19.88 -15.43 -14.09
CA ALA A 210 -19.55 -14.89 -12.78
C ALA A 210 -18.85 -13.53 -12.90
N VAL A 211 -19.38 -12.53 -12.20
CA VAL A 211 -18.77 -11.21 -12.01
C VAL A 211 -18.20 -11.11 -10.59
N TRP A 212 -16.89 -10.85 -10.48
CA TRP A 212 -16.20 -10.85 -9.20
C TRP A 212 -15.03 -9.86 -9.12
N TYR A 213 -14.60 -9.55 -7.90
CA TYR A 213 -13.71 -8.42 -7.58
C TYR A 213 -12.38 -8.87 -6.95
N GLY A 214 -12.08 -10.17 -7.04
CA GLY A 214 -10.94 -10.82 -6.38
C GLY A 214 -11.34 -11.57 -5.11
N ALA A 215 -10.32 -11.99 -4.37
CA ALA A 215 -10.45 -12.76 -3.14
C ALA A 215 -9.57 -12.18 -2.04
N SER A 216 -9.87 -12.46 -0.78
CA SER A 216 -8.95 -12.29 0.35
C SER A 216 -8.48 -13.67 0.82
N LEU A 217 -7.18 -13.88 0.91
CA LEU A 217 -6.60 -15.10 1.49
C LEU A 217 -6.24 -14.82 2.95
N GLU A 218 -6.95 -15.45 3.86
CA GLU A 218 -6.98 -15.12 5.28
C GLU A 218 -6.62 -16.33 6.16
N ARG A 219 -6.34 -16.04 7.43
CA ARG A 219 -6.22 -17.05 8.46
C ARG A 219 -7.40 -16.99 9.43
N SER A 220 -8.02 -18.13 9.69
CA SER A 220 -9.11 -18.27 10.66
C SER A 220 -8.67 -17.99 12.10
N SER A 221 -7.36 -18.01 12.37
CA SER A 221 -6.77 -17.62 13.66
C SER A 221 -6.90 -16.13 13.98
N GLY A 222 -7.36 -15.31 13.04
CA GLY A 222 -7.45 -13.85 13.21
C GLY A 222 -6.09 -13.16 13.24
N GLY A 223 -6.08 -11.94 13.76
CA GLY A 223 -4.94 -11.03 13.77
C GLY A 223 -5.09 -9.91 12.74
N VAL A 224 -3.98 -9.26 12.40
CA VAL A 224 -4.03 -8.11 11.49
C VAL A 224 -3.88 -8.57 10.04
N LEU A 225 -4.85 -8.21 9.20
CA LEU A 225 -4.92 -8.52 7.79
C LEU A 225 -4.58 -7.27 6.97
N VAL A 226 -3.46 -7.30 6.25
CA VAL A 226 -3.04 -6.16 5.42
C VAL A 226 -3.37 -6.43 3.95
N HIS A 227 -4.36 -5.76 3.38
CA HIS A 227 -4.65 -5.80 1.94
C HIS A 227 -3.65 -4.93 1.18
N THR A 228 -3.05 -5.47 0.12
CA THR A 228 -2.15 -4.75 -0.77
C THR A 228 -2.91 -4.35 -2.03
N ILE A 229 -3.41 -3.13 -2.10
CA ILE A 229 -4.19 -2.64 -3.24
C ILE A 229 -3.38 -1.55 -3.93
N GLY A 230 -2.76 -1.88 -5.05
CA GLY A 230 -1.95 -0.93 -5.80
C GLY A 230 -2.09 -1.12 -7.30
N TYR A 231 -2.07 -0.01 -8.04
CA TYR A 231 -2.15 -0.03 -9.48
C TYR A 231 -1.10 0.88 -10.13
N ASN A 232 -0.38 0.34 -11.11
CA ASN A 232 0.64 1.06 -11.85
C ASN A 232 0.03 2.25 -12.58
N GLY A 233 0.58 3.44 -12.33
CA GLY A 233 0.08 4.70 -12.86
C GLY A 233 -1.09 5.30 -12.08
N ALA A 234 -1.55 4.67 -10.99
CA ALA A 234 -2.63 5.24 -10.19
C ALA A 234 -2.22 6.54 -9.49
N THR A 235 -3.23 7.38 -9.32
CA THR A 235 -3.20 8.69 -8.68
C THR A 235 -4.38 8.79 -7.72
N TYR A 236 -4.46 9.85 -6.91
CA TYR A 236 -5.67 10.14 -6.13
C TYR A 236 -6.93 10.22 -7.00
N TYR A 237 -6.82 10.87 -8.17
CA TYR A 237 -7.91 10.91 -9.17
C TYR A 237 -8.34 9.51 -9.61
N THR A 238 -7.40 8.58 -9.77
CA THR A 238 -7.69 7.21 -10.21
C THR A 238 -8.65 6.52 -9.24
N TYR A 239 -8.39 6.60 -7.94
CA TYR A 239 -9.23 6.00 -6.90
C TYR A 239 -10.51 6.80 -6.60
N GLY A 240 -10.65 8.01 -7.14
CA GLY A 240 -11.88 8.77 -7.14
C GLY A 240 -12.89 8.37 -8.21
N LYS A 241 -12.55 7.43 -9.11
CA LYS A 241 -13.45 6.96 -10.18
C LYS A 241 -14.47 5.95 -9.69
N GLY A 242 -15.64 5.96 -10.34
CA GLY A 242 -16.75 5.05 -10.06
C GLY A 242 -17.16 5.08 -8.59
N SER A 243 -17.48 3.91 -8.04
CA SER A 243 -17.89 3.76 -6.63
C SER A 243 -16.78 3.13 -5.77
N PHE A 244 -15.50 3.27 -6.15
CA PHE A 244 -14.40 2.60 -5.44
C PHE A 244 -14.38 2.93 -3.94
N ALA A 245 -14.41 4.22 -3.59
CA ALA A 245 -14.27 4.67 -2.20
C ALA A 245 -15.39 4.14 -1.29
N SER A 246 -16.63 4.06 -1.79
CA SER A 246 -17.75 3.48 -1.04
C SER A 246 -17.67 1.95 -1.00
N SER A 247 -17.31 1.31 -2.11
CA SER A 247 -17.21 -0.15 -2.19
C SER A 247 -16.18 -0.72 -1.21
N VAL A 248 -15.09 0.00 -0.94
CA VAL A 248 -14.02 -0.41 0.00
C VAL A 248 -14.58 -0.76 1.39
N ALA A 249 -15.73 -0.23 1.80
CA ALA A 249 -16.36 -0.53 3.09
C ALA A 249 -16.63 -2.03 3.31
N ILE A 250 -16.82 -2.82 2.25
CA ILE A 250 -16.99 -4.28 2.38
C ILE A 250 -15.74 -4.99 2.92
N LEU A 251 -14.56 -4.37 2.77
CA LEU A 251 -13.31 -4.88 3.36
C LEU A 251 -13.20 -4.55 4.86
N ARG A 252 -14.17 -3.80 5.41
CA ARG A 252 -14.26 -3.35 6.82
C ARG A 252 -12.93 -2.82 7.37
N PRO A 253 -12.24 -1.89 6.67
CA PRO A 253 -10.92 -1.43 7.10
C PRO A 253 -11.02 -0.65 8.42
N ARG A 254 -10.03 -0.85 9.29
CA ARG A 254 -9.78 -0.04 10.49
C ARG A 254 -8.65 0.96 10.31
N LEU A 255 -7.81 0.72 9.30
CA LEU A 255 -6.76 1.64 8.85
C LEU A 255 -6.64 1.60 7.32
N ILE A 256 -6.60 2.76 6.69
CA ILE A 256 -6.20 2.93 5.29
C ILE A 256 -4.91 3.77 5.24
N ILE A 257 -3.85 3.19 4.70
CA ILE A 257 -2.58 3.86 4.42
C ILE A 257 -2.56 4.25 2.93
N LEU A 258 -2.50 5.55 2.64
CA LEU A 258 -2.47 6.10 1.29
C LEU A 258 -1.03 6.45 0.87
N SER A 259 -0.44 5.63 0.02
CA SER A 259 0.90 5.81 -0.55
C SER A 259 0.82 6.12 -2.05
N LEU A 260 0.52 7.38 -2.35
CA LEU A 260 0.35 7.96 -3.69
C LEU A 260 1.14 9.26 -3.83
N GLY A 261 1.11 9.89 -5.01
CA GLY A 261 1.81 11.15 -5.26
C GLY A 261 3.02 11.03 -6.19
N THR A 262 3.56 9.82 -6.42
CA THR A 262 4.67 9.63 -7.37
C THR A 262 4.22 10.00 -8.78
N ASN A 263 3.10 9.45 -9.26
CA ASN A 263 2.58 9.69 -10.61
C ASN A 263 2.19 11.17 -10.82
N GLU A 264 1.62 11.79 -9.80
CA GLU A 264 1.31 13.22 -9.78
C GLU A 264 2.58 14.06 -9.89
N SER A 265 3.64 13.71 -9.13
CA SER A 265 4.90 14.44 -9.14
C SER A 265 5.62 14.39 -10.50
N VAL A 266 5.49 13.29 -11.25
CA VAL A 266 6.14 13.12 -12.56
C VAL A 266 5.28 13.60 -13.73
N SER A 267 4.06 14.07 -13.46
CA SER A 267 3.17 14.65 -14.45
C SER A 267 3.78 15.90 -15.09
N ARG A 268 3.54 16.07 -16.39
CA ARG A 268 4.02 17.23 -17.16
C ARG A 268 3.31 18.53 -16.81
N SER A 269 2.12 18.44 -16.20
CA SER A 269 1.24 19.57 -15.88
C SER A 269 0.78 19.48 -14.42
N PHE A 270 1.72 19.21 -13.51
CA PHE A 270 1.42 19.15 -12.08
C PHE A 270 0.86 20.50 -11.60
N SER A 271 -0.29 20.44 -10.94
CA SER A 271 -0.94 21.57 -10.26
C SER A 271 -1.09 21.21 -8.79
N ARG A 272 -0.45 21.98 -7.91
CA ARG A 272 -0.50 21.75 -6.46
C ARG A 272 -1.93 21.85 -5.93
N ASN A 273 -2.67 22.89 -6.33
CA ASN A 273 -4.06 23.08 -5.91
C ASN A 273 -4.98 21.97 -6.44
N GLY A 274 -4.80 21.57 -7.71
CA GLY A 274 -5.54 20.46 -8.28
C GLY A 274 -5.28 19.15 -7.53
N PHE A 275 -4.01 18.89 -7.22
CA PHE A 275 -3.62 17.73 -6.42
C PHE A 275 -4.23 17.75 -5.02
N GLY A 276 -4.16 18.87 -4.30
CA GLY A 276 -4.80 19.02 -2.97
C GLY A 276 -6.30 18.72 -3.00
N ALA A 277 -7.01 19.22 -4.01
CA ALA A 277 -8.44 18.93 -4.19
C ALA A 277 -8.73 17.44 -4.45
N GLU A 278 -7.87 16.74 -5.20
CA GLU A 278 -7.99 15.29 -5.39
C GLU A 278 -7.77 14.51 -4.09
N VAL A 279 -6.77 14.91 -3.29
CA VAL A 279 -6.50 14.33 -1.97
C VAL A 279 -7.70 14.51 -1.04
N ALA A 280 -8.19 15.75 -0.92
CA ALA A 280 -9.33 16.08 -0.07
C ALA A 280 -10.56 15.26 -0.43
N ARG A 281 -10.91 15.20 -1.72
CA ARG A 281 -12.08 14.43 -2.18
C ARG A 281 -11.96 12.95 -1.85
N MET A 282 -10.80 12.35 -2.13
CA MET A 282 -10.59 10.92 -1.86
C MET A 282 -10.68 10.61 -0.36
N VAL A 283 -10.02 11.40 0.49
CA VAL A 283 -10.06 11.21 1.95
C VAL A 283 -11.48 11.38 2.49
N GLN A 284 -12.21 12.39 2.02
CA GLN A 284 -13.61 12.63 2.41
C GLN A 284 -14.51 11.47 1.99
N SER A 285 -14.41 10.99 0.75
CA SER A 285 -15.20 9.85 0.26
C SER A 285 -14.91 8.55 1.02
N LEU A 286 -13.64 8.28 1.32
CA LEU A 286 -13.25 7.12 2.13
C LEU A 286 -13.80 7.22 3.55
N ARG A 287 -13.66 8.38 4.20
CA ARG A 287 -14.16 8.62 5.56
C ARG A 287 -15.68 8.51 5.63
N ALA A 288 -16.40 9.06 4.65
CA ALA A 288 -17.87 9.00 4.61
C ALA A 288 -18.39 7.55 4.59
N SER A 289 -17.64 6.64 3.96
CA SER A 289 -18.02 5.23 3.82
C SER A 289 -17.41 4.33 4.90
N ASN A 290 -16.42 4.83 5.65
CA ASN A 290 -15.67 4.10 6.66
C ASN A 290 -15.44 4.98 7.90
N PRO A 291 -16.49 5.35 8.65
CA PRO A 291 -16.40 6.34 9.73
C PRO A 291 -15.46 5.93 10.86
N ASP A 292 -15.34 4.63 11.14
CA ASP A 292 -14.46 4.08 12.17
C ASP A 292 -13.05 3.74 11.62
N CYS A 293 -12.71 4.16 10.41
CA CYS A 293 -11.42 3.86 9.81
C CYS A 293 -10.47 5.05 9.94
N ALA A 294 -9.32 4.83 10.58
CA ALA A 294 -8.24 5.80 10.53
C ALA A 294 -7.66 5.86 9.10
N ILE A 295 -7.32 7.07 8.65
CA ILE A 295 -6.63 7.31 7.37
C ILE A 295 -5.27 7.91 7.66
N VAL A 296 -4.21 7.34 7.06
CA VAL A 296 -2.83 7.84 7.15
C VAL A 296 -2.28 8.07 5.75
N LEU A 297 -1.88 9.30 5.46
CA LEU A 297 -1.21 9.67 4.21
C LEU A 297 0.31 9.45 4.33
N THR A 298 0.96 9.05 3.25
CA THR A 298 2.42 9.00 3.17
C THR A 298 2.90 9.75 1.94
N SER A 299 3.96 10.55 2.07
CA SER A 299 4.56 11.24 0.93
C SER A 299 5.35 10.29 0.00
N PRO A 300 5.48 10.59 -1.30
CA PRO A 300 6.42 9.89 -2.16
C PRO A 300 7.87 10.19 -1.76
N LEU A 301 8.81 9.33 -2.16
CA LEU A 301 10.24 9.62 -2.04
C LEU A 301 10.70 10.58 -3.16
N ALA A 302 11.88 11.19 -2.96
CA ALA A 302 12.52 11.97 -4.01
C ALA A 302 12.86 11.10 -5.22
N ASN A 303 12.48 11.56 -6.42
CA ASN A 303 12.72 10.88 -7.69
C ASN A 303 13.26 11.84 -8.77
N TYR A 304 13.42 11.36 -10.00
CA TYR A 304 13.87 12.16 -11.13
C TYR A 304 12.83 12.25 -12.24
N GLN A 305 12.79 13.40 -12.90
CA GLN A 305 12.07 13.58 -14.16
C GLN A 305 12.97 13.21 -15.35
N ARG A 306 12.44 12.37 -16.23
CA ARG A 306 13.10 11.98 -17.49
C ARG A 306 12.86 13.04 -18.56
N ILE A 307 13.92 13.69 -19.02
CA ILE A 307 13.88 14.72 -20.07
C ILE A 307 14.39 14.10 -21.38
N ARG A 308 13.60 14.21 -22.45
CA ARG A 308 13.98 13.75 -23.80
C ARG A 308 14.11 14.92 -24.74
N THR A 309 15.33 15.22 -25.17
CA THR A 309 15.63 16.33 -26.09
C THR A 309 15.90 15.78 -27.49
N ALA A 310 15.18 16.31 -28.48
CA ALA A 310 15.37 15.95 -29.88
C ALA A 310 16.55 16.73 -30.49
N HIS A 311 17.45 16.02 -31.17
CA HIS A 311 18.58 16.58 -31.88
C HIS A 311 18.61 16.06 -33.33
N LYS A 312 19.04 16.90 -34.28
CA LYS A 312 19.21 16.49 -35.68
C LYS A 312 20.65 16.00 -35.88
N ARG A 313 20.82 14.73 -36.22
CA ARG A 313 22.14 14.15 -36.55
C ARG A 313 22.22 13.91 -38.06
N ARG A 314 23.35 14.28 -38.68
CA ARG A 314 23.64 13.97 -40.09
C ARG A 314 23.91 12.47 -40.24
N ARG A 315 23.37 11.84 -41.30
CA ARG A 315 23.61 10.43 -41.63
C ARG A 315 24.22 10.31 -43.02
N GLY A 316 25.51 9.94 -43.07
CA GLY A 316 26.25 9.68 -44.31
C GLY A 316 26.63 10.94 -45.11
N LYS A 317 27.31 10.74 -46.25
CA LYS A 317 27.75 11.80 -47.17
C LYS A 317 26.59 12.54 -47.86
N ARG A 318 25.41 11.91 -47.96
CA ARG A 318 24.18 12.53 -48.48
C ARG A 318 23.48 13.27 -47.34
N ARG A 319 23.19 14.56 -47.51
CA ARG A 319 22.71 15.55 -46.52
C ARG A 319 21.37 15.24 -45.79
N ARG A 320 20.96 13.99 -45.59
CA ARG A 320 19.74 13.60 -44.85
C ARG A 320 19.97 13.72 -43.33
N ARG A 321 19.07 14.46 -42.65
CA ARG A 321 19.06 14.65 -41.19
C ARG A 321 18.09 13.67 -40.54
N ARG A 322 18.52 12.91 -39.54
CA ARG A 322 17.65 12.07 -38.70
C ARG A 322 17.45 12.72 -37.34
N THR A 323 16.23 12.65 -36.79
CA THR A 323 15.97 13.00 -35.38
C THR A 323 16.51 11.89 -34.47
N VAL A 324 17.36 12.27 -33.53
CA VAL A 324 17.91 11.42 -32.47
C VAL A 324 17.52 12.05 -31.13
N TYR A 325 17.22 11.24 -30.12
CA TYR A 325 16.85 11.74 -28.80
C TYR A 325 18.02 11.55 -27.84
N ARG A 326 18.33 12.59 -27.07
CA ARG A 326 19.18 12.50 -25.88
C ARG A 326 18.27 12.44 -24.65
N THR A 327 18.52 11.51 -23.75
CA THR A 327 17.79 11.40 -22.49
C THR A 327 18.67 11.93 -21.36
N THR A 328 18.15 12.85 -20.57
CA THR A 328 18.77 13.34 -19.33
C THR A 328 17.77 13.22 -18.19
N TYR A 329 18.26 13.37 -16.96
CA TYR A 329 17.46 13.24 -15.75
C TYR A 329 17.73 14.46 -14.87
N ARG A 330 16.66 15.02 -14.30
CA ARG A 330 16.72 16.13 -13.34
C ARG A 330 15.98 15.71 -12.08
N ALA A 331 16.49 16.08 -10.91
CA ALA A 331 15.78 15.89 -9.66
C ALA A 331 14.37 16.50 -9.76
N ASN A 332 13.37 15.74 -9.31
CA ASN A 332 11.98 16.14 -9.42
C ASN A 332 11.59 17.06 -8.26
N THR A 333 11.56 18.37 -8.53
CA THR A 333 11.18 19.37 -7.54
C THR A 333 9.71 19.26 -7.11
N ASN A 334 8.86 18.58 -7.89
CA ASN A 334 7.45 18.39 -7.53
C ASN A 334 7.27 17.43 -6.35
N CYS A 335 8.25 16.57 -6.04
CA CYS A 335 8.14 15.66 -4.89
C CYS A 335 8.02 16.42 -3.57
N GLN A 336 8.76 17.53 -3.41
CA GLN A 336 8.61 18.42 -2.25
C GLN A 336 7.21 19.02 -2.20
N LEU A 337 6.73 19.57 -3.32
CA LEU A 337 5.40 20.18 -3.38
C LEU A 337 4.28 19.19 -3.06
N VAL A 338 4.42 17.93 -3.51
CA VAL A 338 3.49 16.85 -3.17
C VAL A 338 3.57 16.50 -1.69
N ALA A 339 4.76 16.37 -1.11
CA ALA A 339 4.94 16.09 0.31
C ALA A 339 4.34 17.19 1.20
N ASP A 340 4.61 18.45 0.87
CA ASP A 340 4.07 19.63 1.56
C ASP A 340 2.54 19.68 1.48
N GLU A 341 1.98 19.44 0.29
CA GLU A 341 0.53 19.44 0.10
C GLU A 341 -0.14 18.29 0.85
N LEU A 342 0.44 17.08 0.85
CA LEU A 342 -0.08 15.96 1.63
C LEU A 342 -0.04 16.24 3.14
N GLN A 343 1.01 16.88 3.63
CA GLN A 343 1.11 17.28 5.03
C GLN A 343 0.05 18.32 5.38
N GLN A 344 -0.16 19.32 4.50
CA GLN A 344 -1.18 20.34 4.67
C GLN A 344 -2.59 19.73 4.69
N GLN A 345 -2.91 18.90 3.70
CA GLN A 345 -4.20 18.21 3.62
C GLN A 345 -4.44 17.31 4.83
N ALA A 346 -3.41 16.61 5.33
CA ALA A 346 -3.56 15.79 6.54
C ALA A 346 -3.95 16.63 7.77
N ARG A 347 -3.38 17.83 7.92
CA ARG A 347 -3.75 18.76 9.00
C ARG A 347 -5.16 19.29 8.83
N GLU A 348 -5.51 19.77 7.63
CA GLU A 348 -6.82 20.35 7.33
C GLU A 348 -7.96 19.32 7.47
N LEU A 349 -7.70 18.07 7.08
CA LEU A 349 -8.68 16.99 7.14
C LEU A 349 -8.66 16.25 8.47
N GLY A 350 -7.70 16.53 9.36
CA GLY A 350 -7.52 15.84 10.64
C GLY A 350 -7.25 14.34 10.46
N CYS A 351 -6.33 13.96 9.57
CA CYS A 351 -5.88 12.58 9.38
C CYS A 351 -4.38 12.43 9.64
N GLY A 352 -3.90 11.18 9.70
CA GLY A 352 -2.50 10.90 9.99
C GLY A 352 -1.59 11.17 8.79
N TYR A 353 -0.32 11.49 9.04
CA TYR A 353 0.69 11.72 8.01
C TYR A 353 2.07 11.18 8.42
N ILE A 354 2.73 10.47 7.50
CA ILE A 354 4.11 10.02 7.62
C ILE A 354 4.94 10.66 6.51
N ASP A 355 5.88 11.53 6.89
CA ASP A 355 6.76 12.24 5.95
C ASP A 355 7.95 11.35 5.54
N LEU A 356 7.72 10.47 4.58
CA LEU A 356 8.76 9.65 3.98
C LEU A 356 9.74 10.51 3.16
N PHE A 357 9.30 11.63 2.60
CA PHE A 357 10.12 12.48 1.76
C PHE A 357 11.26 13.09 2.60
N ALA A 358 10.92 13.73 3.72
CA ALA A 358 11.91 14.28 4.65
C ALA A 358 12.75 13.18 5.30
N HIS A 359 12.14 12.06 5.73
CA HIS A 359 12.86 10.95 6.35
C HIS A 359 13.95 10.36 5.42
N PHE A 360 13.69 10.28 4.12
CA PHE A 360 14.63 9.79 3.11
C PHE A 360 15.49 10.89 2.45
N GLY A 361 15.73 12.00 3.17
CA GLY A 361 16.71 13.03 2.79
C GLY A 361 16.17 14.17 1.92
N GLY A 362 14.86 14.22 1.69
CA GLY A 362 14.17 15.28 0.98
C GLY A 362 14.72 15.56 -0.42
N ALA A 363 14.74 16.82 -0.83
CA ALA A 363 15.14 17.22 -2.19
C ALA A 363 16.60 16.86 -2.53
N ALA A 364 17.49 16.87 -1.52
CA ALA A 364 18.89 16.47 -1.67
C ALA A 364 19.06 14.94 -1.69
N GLY A 365 18.08 14.19 -1.19
CA GLY A 365 18.14 12.75 -0.99
C GLY A 365 18.14 11.94 -2.28
N ALA A 366 17.58 12.43 -3.40
CA ALA A 366 17.42 11.63 -4.62
C ALA A 366 18.73 11.00 -5.14
N GLY A 367 19.84 11.74 -5.06
CA GLY A 367 21.16 11.24 -5.45
C GLY A 367 21.68 10.16 -4.49
N GLN A 368 21.49 10.35 -3.19
CA GLN A 368 21.85 9.39 -2.16
C GLN A 368 21.01 8.11 -2.29
N LEU A 369 19.70 8.22 -2.50
CA LEU A 369 18.80 7.08 -2.71
C LEU A 369 19.25 6.23 -3.90
N LEU A 370 19.73 6.86 -4.98
CA LEU A 370 20.26 6.14 -6.14
C LEU A 370 21.61 5.47 -5.83
N SER A 371 22.51 6.17 -5.13
CA SER A 371 23.82 5.64 -4.72
C SER A 371 23.68 4.44 -3.76
N ASP A 372 22.74 4.51 -2.83
CA ASP A 372 22.48 3.48 -1.82
C ASP A 372 21.68 2.29 -2.38
N GLY A 373 21.34 2.31 -3.66
CA GLY A 373 20.54 1.28 -4.33
C GLY A 373 19.10 1.20 -3.81
N ILE A 374 18.58 2.26 -3.19
CA ILE A 374 17.17 2.37 -2.79
C ILE A 374 16.33 2.72 -4.01
N LEU A 375 16.72 3.77 -4.74
CA LEU A 375 16.11 4.15 -6.01
C LEU A 375 16.70 3.29 -7.14
N SER A 376 15.83 2.80 -8.03
CA SER A 376 16.24 1.97 -9.16
C SER A 376 16.89 2.80 -10.27
N GLY A 377 17.51 2.12 -11.25
CA GLY A 377 18.14 2.76 -12.40
C GLY A 377 17.19 3.54 -13.32
N ASP A 378 15.87 3.29 -13.23
CA ASP A 378 14.87 4.11 -13.94
C ASP A 378 14.61 5.47 -13.27
N ARG A 379 15.17 5.66 -12.06
CA ARG A 379 15.14 6.86 -11.24
C ARG A 379 13.75 7.31 -10.79
N VAL A 380 12.76 6.41 -10.80
CA VAL A 380 11.41 6.64 -10.28
C VAL A 380 11.02 5.53 -9.30
N HIS A 381 11.14 4.27 -9.70
CA HIS A 381 10.81 3.13 -8.86
C HIS A 381 11.94 2.79 -7.90
N LEU A 382 11.62 2.07 -6.83
CA LEU A 382 12.59 1.58 -5.86
C LEU A 382 13.07 0.18 -6.24
N THR A 383 14.24 -0.22 -5.74
CA THR A 383 14.65 -1.63 -5.73
C THR A 383 13.83 -2.39 -4.68
N ALA A 384 13.87 -3.73 -4.72
CA ALA A 384 13.23 -4.55 -3.69
C ALA A 384 13.73 -4.21 -2.26
N ALA A 385 15.04 -3.96 -2.12
CA ALA A 385 15.63 -3.53 -0.86
C ALA A 385 15.15 -2.12 -0.47
N GLY A 386 15.03 -1.21 -1.44
CA GLY A 386 14.49 0.13 -1.21
C GLY A 386 13.04 0.09 -0.74
N TYR A 387 12.17 -0.69 -1.39
CA TYR A 387 10.80 -0.90 -0.94
C TYR A 387 10.69 -1.44 0.48
N ASN A 388 11.55 -2.41 0.85
CA ASN A 388 11.57 -2.94 2.21
C ASN A 388 11.93 -1.82 3.22
N LYS A 389 12.96 -1.01 2.95
CA LYS A 389 13.34 0.11 3.85
C LYS A 389 12.21 1.11 4.05
N VAL A 390 11.49 1.48 2.98
CA VAL A 390 10.38 2.44 3.09
C VAL A 390 9.19 1.82 3.84
N GLY A 391 8.87 0.56 3.60
CA GLY A 391 7.84 -0.16 4.35
C GLY A 391 8.19 -0.31 5.84
N GLU A 392 9.47 -0.54 6.17
CA GLU A 392 9.98 -0.57 7.54
C GLU A 392 9.83 0.79 8.22
N ALA A 393 10.04 1.88 7.49
CA ALA A 393 9.85 3.23 8.04
C ALA A 393 8.37 3.50 8.40
N ILE A 394 7.43 3.11 7.54
CA ILE A 394 5.98 3.20 7.84
C ILE A 394 5.64 2.34 9.07
N ALA A 395 6.11 1.09 9.09
CA ALA A 395 5.83 0.17 10.19
C ALA A 395 6.41 0.69 11.52
N THR A 396 7.60 1.28 11.50
CA THR A 396 8.25 1.86 12.68
C THR A 396 7.46 3.05 13.21
N ALA A 397 7.00 3.95 12.33
CA ALA A 397 6.20 5.10 12.74
C ALA A 397 4.85 4.69 13.38
N LEU A 398 4.20 3.66 12.84
CA LEU A 398 2.95 3.11 13.40
C LEU A 398 3.18 2.40 14.75
N GLN A 399 4.27 1.62 14.88
CA GLN A 399 4.62 0.98 16.15
C GLN A 399 4.97 2.01 17.24
N ALA A 400 5.69 3.08 16.89
CA ALA A 400 5.99 4.16 17.83
C ALA A 400 4.71 4.85 18.36
N ASN A 401 3.71 5.05 17.50
CA ASN A 401 2.41 5.59 17.92
C ASN A 401 1.64 4.62 18.82
N TYR A 402 1.67 3.32 18.52
CA TYR A 402 1.11 2.29 19.38
C TYR A 402 1.78 2.26 20.77
N GLU A 403 3.11 2.33 20.82
CA GLU A 403 3.87 2.35 22.09
C GLU A 403 3.51 3.57 22.94
N GLN A 404 3.30 4.73 22.33
CA GLN A 404 2.80 5.92 23.02
C GLN A 404 1.37 5.74 23.56
N TRP A 405 0.49 5.06 22.82
CA TRP A 405 -0.85 4.72 23.29
C TRP A 405 -0.80 3.76 24.50
N CYS A 406 0.01 2.71 24.46
CA CYS A 406 0.17 1.80 25.59
C CYS A 406 0.64 2.53 26.87
N GLN A 407 1.58 3.47 26.73
CA GLN A 407 2.07 4.26 27.87
C GLN A 407 0.97 5.14 28.48
N ARG A 408 0.07 5.71 27.65
CA ARG A 408 -1.09 6.48 28.14
C ARG A 408 -2.08 5.59 28.87
N ASP A 409 -2.42 4.43 28.33
CA ASP A 409 -3.39 3.51 28.94
C ASP A 409 -2.88 2.92 30.26
N THR A 410 -1.56 2.66 30.39
CA THR A 410 -0.99 2.19 31.67
C THR A 410 -1.07 3.20 32.81
N HIS A 411 -1.24 4.50 32.51
CA HIS A 411 -1.44 5.53 33.53
C HIS A 411 -2.90 5.67 34.01
N VAL A 412 -3.85 4.93 33.41
CA VAL A 412 -5.23 4.81 33.86
C VAL A 412 -5.42 3.46 34.55
N THR A 413 -4.66 3.21 35.61
CA THR A 413 -5.06 2.18 36.59
C THR A 413 -6.04 2.86 37.54
N PRO A 414 -7.27 2.36 37.73
CA PRO A 414 -8.16 2.93 38.72
C PRO A 414 -7.45 2.81 40.07
N GLN A 415 -7.25 3.94 40.75
CA GLN A 415 -7.03 3.91 42.20
C GLN A 415 -8.19 3.10 42.75
N ALA A 416 -7.88 1.95 43.34
CA ALA A 416 -8.82 1.25 44.19
C ALA A 416 -9.32 2.30 45.20
N SER A 417 -10.62 2.59 45.15
CA SER A 417 -11.27 3.31 46.23
C SER A 417 -11.11 2.43 47.47
N GLU A 418 -10.19 2.80 48.34
CA GLU A 418 -10.34 2.50 49.76
C GLU A 418 -11.52 3.36 50.23
N ASP A 419 -12.70 2.74 50.28
CA ASP A 419 -13.80 3.09 51.19
C ASP A 419 -14.67 1.84 51.42
#